data_AF-A0A8I4A2A2-F1
#
_entry.id   AF-A0A8I4A2A2-F1
#
_cell.length_a   1.000
_cell.length_b   1.000
_cell.length_c   1.000
_cell.angle_alpha   90.00
_cell.angle_beta   90.00
_cell.angle_gamma   90.00
#
_symmetry.space_group_name_H-M   'P 1'
#
loop_
_entity.id
_entity.type
_entity.pdbx_description
1 polymer ?
#
loop_
_entity_poly.entity_id
_entity_poly.type
_entity_poly.pdbx_seq_one_letter_code
_entity_poly.pdbx_strand_id
1 'polypeptide(L)'
;MVFFSFLFFSLSKKKTQSLTDFDYWDYVVPDPNLNEVIFEESTCQNLVKMLENCLSESKQTKLGCSKVLVPEKLTQRIAQDVLRLSSTEPCGLRGCVMHVNLEIENVCKKLDRIVCDSSVVPTFELTLVFKQENCSWTRFRDFFSRGRFSSGFRRTLILSSGFRLVKKKQKGITI
;
A
#
# COMPACT_ATOMS: atom_id res chain seq x y z
N MET A 1 19.70 17.57 0.38
CA MET A 1 20.16 16.52 -0.55
C MET A 1 19.88 15.16 0.11
N VAL A 2 18.67 14.62 -0.07
CA VAL A 2 18.27 13.34 0.52
C VAL A 2 18.20 12.33 -0.63
N PHE A 3 19.12 11.38 -0.64
CA PHE A 3 19.22 10.33 -1.65
C PHE A 3 18.00 9.41 -1.58
N PHE A 4 17.06 9.58 -2.51
CA PHE A 4 16.12 8.53 -2.91
C PHE A 4 16.93 7.42 -3.60
N SER A 5 17.29 6.38 -2.85
CA SER A 5 17.72 5.11 -3.45
C SER A 5 16.52 4.16 -3.47
N PHE A 6 15.55 4.48 -4.33
CA PHE A 6 14.72 3.48 -4.96
C PHE A 6 15.36 3.24 -6.32
N LEU A 7 16.12 2.15 -6.43
CA LEU A 7 16.59 1.67 -7.72
C LEU A 7 15.35 1.18 -8.49
N PHE A 8 14.70 2.10 -9.22
CA PHE A 8 13.78 1.76 -10.29
C PHE A 8 14.63 1.21 -11.43
N PHE A 9 14.62 -0.10 -11.62
CA PHE A 9 15.22 -0.70 -12.80
C PHE A 9 14.27 -0.45 -13.97
N SER A 10 14.54 0.63 -14.72
CA SER A 10 13.92 0.93 -16.00
C SER A 10 14.63 0.16 -17.11
N LEU A 11 13.92 -0.71 -17.84
CA LEU A 11 14.34 -1.14 -19.17
C LEU A 11 13.16 -1.55 -20.06
N SER A 12 12.73 -0.56 -20.85
CA SER A 12 12.19 -0.57 -22.23
C SER A 12 11.89 -1.91 -22.93
N LYS A 13 10.67 -2.00 -23.51
CA LYS A 13 10.48 -2.45 -24.91
C LYS A 13 9.32 -1.70 -25.58
N LYS A 14 9.63 -0.94 -26.64
CA LYS A 14 8.71 -0.51 -27.70
C LYS A 14 8.84 -1.47 -28.89
N LYS A 15 7.74 -1.88 -29.52
CA LYS A 15 7.68 -2.16 -30.97
C LYS A 15 6.23 -2.13 -31.50
N THR A 16 6.07 -1.39 -32.59
CA THR A 16 4.83 -1.05 -33.33
C THR A 16 4.61 -1.99 -34.52
N GLN A 17 3.37 -1.99 -35.06
CA GLN A 17 2.83 -2.44 -36.38
C GLN A 17 1.89 -3.67 -36.27
N SER A 18 0.72 -3.76 -36.92
CA SER A 18 0.10 -3.03 -38.04
C SER A 18 -1.42 -3.18 -38.04
N LEU A 19 -2.15 -2.18 -38.53
CA LEU A 19 -3.59 -2.18 -38.81
C LEU A 19 -3.93 -2.97 -40.08
N THR A 20 -5.01 -3.76 -40.05
CA THR A 20 -6.01 -4.00 -41.11
C THR A 20 -7.07 -4.92 -40.48
N ASP A 21 -8.20 -4.38 -40.06
CA ASP A 21 -9.43 -4.20 -40.85
C ASP A 21 -10.16 -5.54 -41.05
N PHE A 22 -11.06 -5.87 -40.10
CA PHE A 22 -12.14 -6.84 -40.28
C PHE A 22 -13.18 -6.68 -39.14
N ASP A 23 -14.22 -5.91 -39.41
CA ASP A 23 -15.62 -6.09 -38.95
C ASP A 23 -15.91 -6.36 -37.45
N TYR A 24 -15.70 -5.35 -36.57
CA TYR A 24 -16.21 -5.43 -35.19
C TYR A 24 -16.64 -4.07 -34.61
N TRP A 25 -17.50 -3.32 -35.32
CA TRP A 25 -18.00 -2.02 -34.80
C TRP A 25 -19.51 -1.94 -34.56
N ASP A 26 -20.20 -3.07 -34.44
CA ASP A 26 -21.62 -3.11 -34.02
C ASP A 26 -21.82 -3.37 -32.52
N TYR A 27 -20.76 -3.40 -31.73
CA TYR A 27 -20.89 -3.30 -30.28
C TYR A 27 -20.81 -1.83 -29.87
N VAL A 28 -21.98 -1.21 -29.69
CA VAL A 28 -22.13 -0.03 -28.85
C VAL A 28 -21.77 -0.46 -27.41
N VAL A 29 -20.48 -0.57 -27.14
CA VAL A 29 -19.95 -0.62 -25.78
C VAL A 29 -20.21 0.77 -25.23
N PRO A 30 -20.95 0.92 -24.11
CA PRO A 30 -21.02 2.21 -23.43
C PRO A 30 -19.59 2.62 -23.12
N ASP A 31 -19.11 3.73 -23.69
CA ASP A 31 -17.79 4.28 -23.41
C ASP A 31 -17.60 4.26 -21.88
N PRO A 32 -16.67 3.45 -21.33
CA PRO A 32 -16.39 3.53 -19.92
C PRO A 32 -15.86 4.95 -19.70
N ASN A 33 -16.59 5.73 -18.91
CA ASN A 33 -16.36 7.15 -18.71
C ASN A 33 -14.86 7.39 -18.49
N LEU A 34 -14.14 7.90 -19.50
CA LEU A 34 -12.67 7.97 -19.48
C LEU A 34 -12.17 8.74 -18.23
N ASN A 35 -12.99 9.69 -17.78
CA ASN A 35 -12.80 10.47 -16.57
C ASN A 35 -12.86 9.63 -15.28
N GLU A 36 -13.73 8.62 -15.20
CA GLU A 36 -13.81 7.72 -14.04
C GLU A 36 -12.55 6.86 -13.93
N VAL A 37 -12.06 6.33 -15.05
CA VAL A 37 -10.83 5.51 -15.09
C VAL A 37 -9.60 6.33 -14.68
N ILE A 38 -9.48 7.57 -15.18
CA ILE A 38 -8.38 8.48 -14.84
C ILE A 38 -8.46 8.91 -13.36
N PHE A 39 -9.66 9.20 -12.86
CA PHE A 39 -9.88 9.59 -11.47
C PHE A 39 -9.54 8.45 -10.51
N GLU A 40 -9.96 7.22 -10.82
CA GLU A 40 -9.68 6.04 -10.02
C GLU A 40 -8.18 5.72 -9.99
N GLU A 41 -7.48 5.86 -11.12
CA GLU A 41 -6.03 5.67 -11.20
C GLU A 41 -5.27 6.69 -10.33
N SER A 42 -5.62 7.97 -10.42
CA SER A 42 -4.99 9.02 -9.61
C SER A 42 -5.22 8.82 -8.10
N THR A 43 -6.41 8.35 -7.72
CA THR A 43 -6.77 8.06 -6.33
C THR A 43 -5.99 6.85 -5.81
N CYS A 44 -5.84 5.81 -6.64
CA CYS A 44 -5.03 4.64 -6.33
C CYS A 44 -3.56 5.01 -6.09
N GLN A 45 -2.97 5.83 -6.97
CA GLN A 45 -1.60 6.32 -6.81
C GLN A 45 -1.43 7.14 -5.53
N ASN A 46 -2.41 7.98 -5.18
CA ASN A 46 -2.37 8.74 -3.93
C ASN A 46 -2.38 7.81 -2.70
N LEU A 47 -3.23 6.78 -2.68
CA LEU A 47 -3.25 5.79 -1.60
C LEU A 47 -1.93 5.03 -1.46
N VAL A 48 -1.33 4.64 -2.58
CA VAL A 48 0.01 4.02 -2.58
C VAL A 48 1.02 4.93 -1.90
N LYS A 49 1.04 6.22 -2.27
CA LYS A 49 1.95 7.22 -1.68
C LYS A 49 1.70 7.41 -0.18
N MET A 50 0.45 7.46 0.25
CA MET A 50 0.10 7.56 1.68
C MET A 50 0.60 6.35 2.48
N LEU A 51 0.46 5.15 1.93
CA LEU A 51 0.96 3.91 2.55
C LEU A 51 2.49 3.90 2.64
N GLU A 52 3.18 4.32 1.58
CA GLU A 52 4.64 4.41 1.56
C GLU A 52 5.18 5.44 2.56
N ASN A 53 4.54 6.61 2.65
CA ASN A 53 4.86 7.63 3.64
C ASN A 53 4.65 7.11 5.07
N CYS A 54 3.51 6.49 5.33
CA CYS A 54 3.19 5.87 6.62
C CYS A 54 4.25 4.85 7.04
N LEU A 55 4.64 3.95 6.13
CA LEU A 55 5.70 2.97 6.36
C LEU A 55 7.04 3.66 6.61
N SER A 56 7.33 4.77 5.91
CA SER A 56 8.57 5.53 6.03
C SER A 56 8.72 6.28 7.35
N GLU A 57 7.67 6.93 7.81
CA GLU A 57 7.63 7.65 9.10
C GLU A 57 7.65 6.69 10.28
N SER A 58 7.02 5.52 10.12
CA SER A 58 6.99 4.47 11.15
C SER A 58 8.33 3.75 11.33
N LYS A 59 9.27 3.86 10.38
CA LYS A 59 10.57 3.15 10.40
C LYS A 59 11.33 3.39 11.69
N GLN A 60 11.51 4.66 12.04
CA GLN A 60 12.35 5.06 13.17
C GLN A 60 11.56 5.18 14.46
N THR A 61 10.29 5.61 14.39
CA THR A 61 9.44 5.89 15.55
C THR A 61 8.86 4.64 16.19
N LYS A 62 8.33 3.71 15.38
CA LYS A 62 7.53 2.56 15.86
C LYS A 62 8.20 1.22 15.61
N LEU A 63 8.98 1.13 14.54
CA LEU A 63 9.61 -0.11 14.09
C LEU A 63 11.07 -0.26 14.53
N GLY A 64 11.76 0.86 14.80
CA GLY A 64 13.18 0.85 15.16
C GLY A 64 14.07 0.22 14.07
N CYS A 65 13.69 0.38 12.81
CA CYS A 65 14.39 -0.14 11.63
C CYS A 65 14.93 0.99 10.76
N SER A 66 16.05 0.78 10.08
CA SER A 66 16.62 1.78 9.16
C SER A 66 16.03 1.69 7.75
N LYS A 67 15.55 0.51 7.36
CA LYS A 67 15.03 0.24 6.01
C LYS A 67 13.82 -0.67 6.06
N VAL A 68 12.81 -0.37 5.24
CA VAL A 68 11.64 -1.24 5.00
C VAL A 68 11.65 -1.61 3.52
N LEU A 69 11.60 -2.90 3.22
CA LEU A 69 11.46 -3.44 1.88
C LEU A 69 10.00 -3.82 1.65
N VAL A 70 9.40 -3.23 0.62
CA VAL A 70 8.01 -3.43 0.23
C VAL A 70 7.99 -4.14 -1.13
N PRO A 71 7.27 -5.26 -1.28
CA PRO A 71 7.08 -5.89 -2.59
C PRO A 71 6.40 -4.94 -3.58
N GLU A 72 6.88 -4.91 -4.82
CA GLU A 72 6.50 -3.94 -5.87
C GLU A 72 4.98 -3.78 -6.05
N LYS A 73 4.23 -4.89 -6.02
CA LYS A 73 2.78 -4.90 -6.26
C LYS A 73 1.95 -4.88 -4.97
N LEU A 74 2.58 -4.85 -3.79
CA LEU A 74 1.86 -4.98 -2.52
C LEU A 74 0.98 -3.75 -2.26
N THR A 75 1.58 -2.56 -2.28
CA THR A 75 0.87 -1.29 -2.04
C THR A 75 -0.20 -1.04 -3.10
N GLN A 76 0.08 -1.36 -4.35
CA GLN A 76 -0.89 -1.23 -5.44
C GLN A 76 -2.10 -2.15 -5.26
N ARG A 77 -1.89 -3.43 -4.91
CA ARG A 77 -2.99 -4.37 -4.63
C ARG A 77 -3.82 -3.93 -3.43
N ILE A 78 -3.17 -3.44 -2.37
CA ILE A 78 -3.86 -2.90 -1.20
C ILE A 78 -4.71 -1.70 -1.60
N ALA A 79 -4.17 -0.75 -2.37
CA ALA A 79 -4.90 0.42 -2.82
C ALA A 79 -6.15 0.04 -3.63
N GLN A 80 -6.03 -0.92 -4.56
CA GLN A 80 -7.16 -1.46 -5.32
C GLN A 80 -8.21 -2.11 -4.41
N ASP A 81 -7.79 -2.93 -3.45
CA ASP A 81 -8.73 -3.56 -2.51
C ASP A 81 -9.41 -2.55 -1.59
N VAL A 82 -8.69 -1.51 -1.15
CA VAL A 82 -9.24 -0.40 -0.37
C VAL A 82 -10.28 0.36 -1.18
N LEU A 83 -10.00 0.71 -2.44
CA LEU A 83 -10.97 1.37 -3.32
C LEU A 83 -12.21 0.51 -3.52
N ARG A 84 -12.03 -0.78 -3.82
CA ARG A 84 -13.12 -1.73 -3.98
C ARG A 84 -13.98 -1.85 -2.72
N LEU A 85 -13.38 -2.00 -1.54
CA LEU A 85 -14.14 -2.07 -0.28
C LEU A 85 -14.87 -0.74 0.00
N SER A 86 -14.24 0.38 -0.33
CA SER A 86 -14.79 1.72 -0.11
C SER A 86 -15.95 2.03 -1.06
N SER A 87 -15.94 1.52 -2.30
CA SER A 87 -17.02 1.72 -3.27
C SER A 87 -18.39 1.21 -2.78
N THR A 88 -18.39 0.28 -1.82
CA THR A 88 -19.61 -0.28 -1.22
C THR A 88 -20.20 0.55 -0.09
N GLU A 89 -19.54 1.65 0.31
CA GLU A 89 -19.90 2.47 1.46
C GLU A 89 -20.31 3.88 1.05
N PRO A 90 -21.18 4.55 1.83
CA PRO A 90 -21.54 5.94 1.57
C PRO A 90 -20.30 6.84 1.65
N CYS A 91 -20.20 7.79 0.73
CA CYS A 91 -19.05 8.69 0.52
C CYS A 91 -17.77 8.00 0.01
N GLY A 92 -17.81 6.70 -0.32
CA GLY A 92 -16.70 5.99 -0.94
C GLY A 92 -15.42 6.07 -0.09
N LEU A 93 -14.26 6.25 -0.76
CA LEU A 93 -12.97 6.39 -0.08
C LEU A 93 -12.91 7.60 0.87
N ARG A 94 -13.67 8.66 0.60
CA ARG A 94 -13.62 9.90 1.39
C ARG A 94 -14.11 9.69 2.83
N GLY A 95 -15.05 8.76 3.03
CA GLY A 95 -15.54 8.36 4.35
C GLY A 95 -14.63 7.37 5.09
N CYS A 96 -13.48 6.99 4.52
CA CYS A 96 -12.61 5.96 5.05
C CYS A 96 -11.60 6.51 6.06
N VAL A 97 -11.51 5.84 7.21
CA VAL A 97 -10.34 5.91 8.09
C VAL A 97 -9.63 4.56 8.07
N MET A 98 -8.36 4.58 7.68
CA MET A 98 -7.53 3.39 7.59
C MET A 98 -6.56 3.30 8.76
N HIS A 99 -6.68 2.25 9.57
CA HIS A 99 -5.71 1.89 10.60
C HIS A 99 -4.68 0.94 10.01
N VAL A 100 -3.41 1.36 10.03
CA VAL A 100 -2.29 0.59 9.50
C VAL A 100 -1.56 -0.08 10.65
N ASN A 101 -1.41 -1.40 10.57
CA ASN A 101 -0.74 -2.24 11.55
C ASN A 101 0.32 -3.12 10.86
N LEU A 102 1.29 -3.60 11.64
CA LEU A 102 2.31 -4.55 11.21
C LEU A 102 2.38 -5.73 12.18
N GLU A 103 2.22 -6.93 11.66
CA GLU A 103 2.34 -8.19 12.36
C GLU A 103 3.79 -8.72 12.26
N ILE A 104 4.48 -8.81 13.40
CA ILE A 104 5.86 -9.30 13.54
C ILE A 104 5.85 -10.46 14.52
N GLU A 105 6.18 -11.68 14.08
CA GLU A 105 6.31 -12.85 14.97
C GLU A 105 5.11 -13.04 15.93
N ASN A 106 3.89 -12.81 15.42
CA ASN A 106 2.60 -12.83 16.14
C ASN A 106 2.30 -11.61 17.05
N VAL A 107 3.15 -10.60 17.06
CA VAL A 107 2.89 -9.32 17.73
C VAL A 107 2.36 -8.31 16.72
N CYS A 108 1.16 -7.78 16.97
CA CYS A 108 0.57 -6.72 16.15
C CYS A 108 1.00 -5.34 16.67
N LYS A 109 1.71 -4.58 15.85
CA LYS A 109 2.12 -3.20 16.13
C LYS A 109 1.27 -2.21 15.35
N LYS A 110 0.72 -1.21 16.02
CA LYS A 110 0.00 -0.12 15.36
C LYS A 110 0.99 0.86 14.72
N LEU A 111 0.96 0.97 13.40
CA LEU A 111 1.84 1.86 12.64
C LEU A 111 1.25 3.25 12.51
N ASP A 112 0.01 3.39 12.06
CA ASP A 112 -0.58 4.72 11.92
C ASP A 112 -2.09 4.69 11.73
N ARG A 113 -2.70 5.88 11.77
CA ARG A 113 -4.09 6.10 11.41
C ARG A 113 -4.14 7.13 10.28
N ILE A 114 -4.47 6.65 9.08
CA ILE A 114 -4.62 7.48 7.90
C ILE A 114 -6.09 7.88 7.75
N VAL A 115 -6.35 9.18 7.69
CA VAL A 115 -7.66 9.74 7.35
C VAL A 115 -7.65 10.07 5.86
N CYS A 116 -8.52 9.45 5.07
CA CYS A 116 -8.51 9.62 3.61
C CYS A 116 -8.97 11.03 3.18
N ASP A 117 -9.96 11.60 3.88
CA ASP A 117 -10.43 12.95 3.67
C ASP A 117 -10.82 13.57 5.02
N SER A 118 -10.23 14.71 5.38
CA SER A 118 -10.53 15.43 6.63
C SER A 118 -11.78 16.30 6.53
N SER A 119 -12.32 16.53 5.33
CA SER A 119 -13.53 17.32 5.10
C SER A 119 -14.82 16.55 5.35
N VAL A 120 -14.75 15.22 5.43
CA VAL A 120 -15.91 14.34 5.59
C VAL A 120 -15.82 13.61 6.93
N VAL A 121 -16.97 13.42 7.59
CA VAL A 121 -17.04 12.59 8.79
C VAL A 121 -16.81 11.12 8.40
N PRO A 122 -15.85 10.43 9.03
CA PRO A 122 -15.61 9.02 8.75
C PRO A 122 -16.85 8.16 9.00
N THR A 123 -17.26 7.39 8.00
CA THR A 123 -18.45 6.52 8.04
C THR A 123 -18.10 5.05 8.30
N PHE A 124 -16.89 4.63 7.92
CA PHE A 124 -16.38 3.28 8.16
C PHE A 124 -14.87 3.29 8.40
N GLU A 125 -14.38 2.17 8.96
CA GLU A 125 -12.97 2.00 9.22
C GLU A 125 -12.42 0.78 8.47
N LEU A 126 -11.24 0.92 7.89
CA LEU A 126 -10.46 -0.19 7.33
C LEU A 126 -9.28 -0.48 8.23
N THR A 127 -9.06 -1.75 8.55
CA THR A 127 -7.87 -2.19 9.27
C THR A 127 -6.97 -2.96 8.31
N LEU A 128 -5.85 -2.34 7.95
CA LEU A 128 -4.79 -2.94 7.15
C LEU A 128 -3.72 -3.52 8.09
N VAL A 129 -3.42 -4.79 7.93
CA VAL A 129 -2.34 -5.47 8.66
C VAL A 129 -1.33 -5.99 7.65
N PHE A 130 -0.17 -5.35 7.64
CA PHE A 130 1.01 -5.85 6.95
C PHE A 130 1.61 -7.04 7.73
N LYS A 131 2.19 -7.99 7.02
CA LYS A 131 2.91 -9.12 7.64
C LYS A 131 4.40 -8.98 7.37
N GLN A 132 5.23 -9.22 8.38
CA GLN A 132 6.66 -9.35 8.18
C GLN A 132 7.00 -10.72 7.57
N GLU A 133 7.95 -10.74 6.64
CA GLU A 133 8.51 -11.99 6.14
C GLU A 133 9.41 -12.62 7.21
N ASN A 134 9.09 -13.86 7.61
CA ASN A 134 9.87 -14.63 8.57
C ASN A 134 11.04 -15.35 7.88
N CYS A 135 11.92 -14.58 7.22
CA CYS A 135 13.12 -15.14 6.63
C CYS A 135 14.19 -15.30 7.73
N SER A 136 14.43 -16.54 8.17
CA SER A 136 15.45 -16.91 9.17
C SER A 136 16.83 -16.31 8.86
N TRP A 137 17.15 -16.14 7.57
CA TRP A 137 18.36 -15.50 7.05
C TRP A 137 18.55 -14.03 7.45
N THR A 138 17.50 -13.28 7.77
CA THR A 138 17.62 -11.88 8.21
C THR A 138 18.28 -11.77 9.60
N ARG A 139 17.95 -12.68 10.52
CA ARG A 139 18.67 -12.83 11.81
C ARG A 139 20.13 -13.24 11.61
N PHE A 140 20.40 -14.13 10.66
CA PHE A 140 21.77 -14.54 10.35
C PHE A 140 22.58 -13.43 9.67
N ARG A 141 21.96 -12.59 8.82
CA ARG A 141 22.61 -11.41 8.23
C ARG A 141 23.00 -10.39 9.29
N ASP A 142 22.13 -10.17 10.26
CA ASP A 142 22.42 -9.32 11.41
C ASP A 142 23.54 -9.91 12.28
N PHE A 143 23.67 -11.25 12.32
CA PHE A 143 24.73 -11.98 13.03
C PHE A 143 26.08 -11.94 12.30
N PHE A 144 26.09 -12.14 10.98
CA PHE A 144 27.31 -12.17 10.14
C PHE A 144 27.89 -10.77 9.90
N SER A 145 27.09 -9.72 10.03
CA SER A 145 27.54 -8.32 9.91
C SER A 145 28.28 -7.81 11.16
N ARG A 146 28.57 -8.65 12.16
CA ARG A 146 29.32 -8.29 13.38
C ARG A 146 30.84 -8.25 13.22
N GLY A 147 31.33 -8.13 11.99
CA GLY A 147 32.67 -7.67 11.72
C GLY A 147 32.70 -6.14 11.63
N ARG A 148 33.08 -5.47 12.73
CA ARG A 148 33.51 -4.05 12.84
C ARG A 148 32.40 -2.96 13.04
N PHE A 149 32.34 -2.47 14.28
CA PHE A 149 32.00 -1.08 14.70
C PHE A 149 30.69 -0.41 14.26
N SER A 150 29.52 -0.96 14.61
CA SER A 150 28.31 -0.13 14.75
C SER A 150 27.37 -0.71 15.81
N SER A 151 27.53 -0.18 17.02
CA SER A 151 26.44 -0.08 17.99
C SER A 151 25.34 0.78 17.37
N GLY A 152 24.14 0.21 17.19
CA GLY A 152 22.92 0.95 16.88
C GLY A 152 22.37 0.84 15.44
N PHE A 153 21.15 0.29 15.33
CA PHE A 153 20.15 0.72 14.33
C PHE A 153 20.33 0.38 12.83
N ARG A 154 20.72 -0.84 12.44
CA ARG A 154 20.63 -1.27 11.02
C ARG A 154 19.72 -2.46 10.74
N ARG A 155 18.61 -2.61 11.48
CA ARG A 155 17.59 -3.62 11.16
C ARG A 155 16.86 -3.23 9.87
N THR A 156 16.82 -4.14 8.90
CA THR A 156 15.96 -4.03 7.70
C THR A 156 14.72 -4.88 7.92
N LEU A 157 13.55 -4.29 7.73
CA LEU A 157 12.28 -4.99 7.81
C LEU A 157 11.78 -5.33 6.40
N ILE A 158 11.45 -6.59 6.15
CA ILE A 158 10.92 -7.04 4.85
C ILE A 158 9.45 -7.39 5.02
N LEU A 159 8.60 -6.76 4.22
CA LEU A 159 7.17 -7.06 4.20
C LEU A 159 6.90 -8.28 3.33
N SER A 160 6.06 -9.18 3.83
CA SER A 160 5.47 -10.25 3.04
C SER A 160 4.54 -9.67 1.99
N SER A 161 4.41 -10.35 0.86
CA SER A 161 3.38 -10.06 -0.14
C SER A 161 1.96 -10.30 0.36
N GLY A 162 1.79 -11.03 1.46
CA GLY A 162 0.51 -11.23 2.12
C GLY A 162 0.14 -10.08 3.06
N PHE A 163 -1.08 -9.61 2.95
CA PHE A 163 -1.67 -8.62 3.86
C PHE A 163 -3.06 -9.08 4.30
N ARG A 164 -3.56 -8.48 5.38
CA ARG A 164 -4.96 -8.65 5.81
C ARG A 164 -5.62 -7.29 5.76
N LEU A 165 -6.76 -7.21 5.09
CA LEU A 165 -7.58 -6.01 5.04
C LEU A 165 -8.96 -6.36 5.57
N VAL A 166 -9.38 -5.69 6.66
CA VAL A 166 -10.64 -5.95 7.32
C VAL A 166 -11.46 -4.67 7.36
N LYS A 167 -12.66 -4.70 6.79
CA LYS A 167 -13.64 -3.62 6.93
C LYS A 167 -14.38 -3.76 8.25
N LYS A 168 -14.33 -2.70 9.07
CA LYS A 168 -15.12 -2.58 10.28
C LYS A 168 -16.19 -1.52 10.05
N LYS A 169 -17.44 -1.97 10.02
CA LYS A 169 -18.60 -1.07 9.98
C LYS A 169 -18.73 -0.41 11.36
N GLN A 170 -18.90 0.91 11.41
CA GLN A 170 -19.28 1.56 12.66
C GLN A 170 -20.64 0.97 13.09
N LYS A 171 -20.70 0.45 14.32
CA LYS A 171 -21.97 0.07 14.92
C LYS A 171 -22.75 1.38 15.07
N GLY A 172 -23.92 1.44 14.45
CA GLY A 172 -24.82 2.58 14.58
C GLY A 172 -24.98 2.93 16.05
N ILE A 173 -24.90 4.23 16.35
CA ILE A 173 -25.31 4.75 17.64
C ILE A 173 -26.79 4.41 17.76
N THR A 174 -27.12 3.38 18.54
CA THR A 174 -28.50 3.20 19.01
C THR A 174 -28.74 4.38 19.94
N ILE A 175 -29.52 5.35 19.46
CA ILE A 175 -30.06 6.47 20.23
C ILE A 175 -30.97 5.94 21.34
#